data_AF-A0A3D2B146-F1
#
_entry.id   AF-A0A3D2B146-F1
#
_cell.length_a   1.000
_cell.length_b   1.000
_cell.length_c   1.000
_cell.angle_alpha   90.00
_cell.angle_beta   90.00
_cell.angle_gamma   90.00
#
_symmetry.space_group_name_H-M   'P 1'
#
loop_
_entity.id
_entity.type
_entity.pdbx_description
1 polymer ?
#
loop_
_entity_poly.entity_id
_entity_poly.type
_entity_poly.pdbx_seq_one_letter_code
_entity_poly.pdbx_strand_id
1 'polypeptide(L)'
;MSVATLSVLSLLPIITVAVFLVILRWPASRAMPLSLATAIFLALFVWQVPVLQVLAASVNGVIVALTLLYIIFGAILLLNTLQESGALRTIRQGFTDITPDRRIQVIIIAWLFGSFIEGSAGFGTPAAVAVPLLVGLGFPGMAAVTAGMVIPSKAVGFGAG
;
A
#
# COMPACT_ATOMS: atom_id res chain seq x y z
N MET A 1 30.89 -5.29 -18.26
CA MET A 1 29.93 -6.38 -18.00
C MET A 1 28.91 -6.40 -19.12
N SER A 2 28.38 -7.56 -19.52
CA SER A 2 27.33 -7.59 -20.54
C SER A 2 26.03 -6.97 -20.01
N VAL A 3 25.23 -6.36 -20.89
CA VAL A 3 23.93 -5.77 -20.52
C VAL A 3 23.03 -6.83 -19.85
N ALA A 4 23.05 -8.06 -20.36
CA ALA A 4 22.31 -9.18 -19.78
C ALA A 4 22.70 -9.44 -18.31
N THR A 5 23.97 -9.36 -17.97
CA THR A 5 24.44 -9.53 -16.59
C THR A 5 23.95 -8.40 -15.68
N LEU A 6 23.97 -7.15 -16.15
CA LEU A 6 23.47 -6.01 -15.39
C LEU A 6 21.95 -6.07 -15.17
N SER A 7 21.20 -6.52 -16.17
CA SER A 7 19.74 -6.73 -16.06
C SER A 7 19.43 -7.78 -15.00
N VAL A 8 20.14 -8.91 -14.97
CA VAL A 8 19.94 -9.94 -13.94
C VAL A 8 20.27 -9.40 -12.55
N LEU A 9 21.35 -8.65 -12.41
CA LEU A 9 21.73 -8.05 -11.13
C LEU A 9 20.69 -7.04 -10.62
N SER A 10 20.01 -6.29 -11.51
CA SER A 10 18.96 -5.37 -11.10
C SER A 10 17.71 -6.05 -10.51
N LEU A 11 17.53 -7.36 -10.76
CA LEU A 11 16.44 -8.13 -10.17
C LEU A 11 16.73 -8.59 -8.73
N LEU A 12 17.99 -8.57 -8.30
CA LEU A 12 18.38 -9.10 -6.98
C LEU A 12 17.63 -8.47 -5.82
N PRO A 13 17.45 -7.13 -5.70
CA PRO A 13 16.69 -6.56 -4.59
C PRO A 13 15.25 -7.08 -4.53
N ILE A 14 14.62 -7.32 -5.68
CA ILE A 14 13.26 -7.85 -5.80
C ILE A 14 13.23 -9.32 -5.40
N ILE A 15 14.19 -10.12 -5.89
CA ILE A 15 14.34 -11.52 -5.52
C ILE A 15 14.57 -11.66 -4.01
N THR A 16 15.40 -10.80 -3.41
CA THR A 16 15.62 -10.74 -1.97
C THR A 16 14.30 -10.57 -1.23
N VAL A 17 13.45 -9.61 -1.62
CA VAL A 17 12.12 -9.43 -1.02
C VAL A 17 11.25 -10.67 -1.17
N ALA A 18 11.18 -11.24 -2.38
CA ALA A 18 10.36 -12.42 -2.66
C ALA A 18 10.79 -13.64 -1.82
N VAL A 19 12.10 -13.88 -1.72
CA VAL A 19 12.65 -14.99 -0.92
C VAL A 19 12.34 -14.77 0.56
N PHE A 20 12.62 -13.59 1.11
CA PHE A 20 12.41 -13.35 2.54
C PHE A 20 10.92 -13.29 2.93
N LEU A 21 10.06 -12.66 2.12
CA LEU A 21 8.64 -12.50 2.44
C LEU A 21 7.79 -13.71 2.06
N VAL A 22 8.00 -14.30 0.88
CA VAL A 22 7.11 -15.35 0.36
C VAL A 22 7.57 -16.72 0.79
N ILE A 23 8.87 -17.01 0.63
CA ILE A 23 9.43 -18.34 0.90
C ILE A 23 9.70 -18.49 2.40
N LEU A 24 10.46 -17.56 2.98
CA LEU A 24 10.83 -17.62 4.40
C LEU A 24 9.76 -17.06 5.34
N ARG A 25 8.75 -16.35 4.81
CA ARG A 25 7.64 -15.77 5.57
C ARG A 25 8.09 -14.86 6.71
N TRP A 26 9.19 -14.14 6.51
CA TRP A 26 9.69 -13.19 7.48
C TRP A 26 8.80 -11.94 7.54
N PRO A 27 8.73 -11.27 8.69
CA PRO A 27 8.03 -9.99 8.77
C PRO A 27 8.71 -8.95 7.87
N ALA A 28 7.90 -8.12 7.22
CA ALA A 28 8.38 -7.05 6.34
C ALA A 28 9.37 -6.10 7.01
N SER A 29 9.23 -5.87 8.32
CA SER A 29 10.18 -5.08 9.11
C SER A 29 11.61 -5.61 9.07
N ARG A 30 11.82 -6.92 8.85
CA ARG A 30 13.16 -7.54 8.71
C ARG A 30 13.57 -7.72 7.25
N ALA A 31 12.64 -8.06 6.37
CA ALA A 31 12.94 -8.32 4.97
C ALA A 31 13.29 -7.05 4.18
N MET A 32 12.60 -5.94 4.44
CA MET A 32 12.78 -4.69 3.68
C MET A 32 14.16 -4.06 3.88
N PRO A 33 14.73 -3.98 5.10
CA PRO A 33 16.11 -3.49 5.29
C PRO A 33 17.16 -4.34 4.55
N LEU A 34 16.96 -5.65 4.46
CA LEU A 34 17.88 -6.54 3.73
C LEU A 34 17.86 -6.28 2.22
N SER A 35 16.68 -6.02 1.66
CA SER A 35 16.56 -5.61 0.25
C SER A 35 17.22 -4.25 0.01
N LEU A 36 17.03 -3.29 0.91
CA LEU A 36 17.71 -1.99 0.84
C LEU A 36 19.23 -2.15 0.89
N ALA A 37 19.75 -2.98 1.79
CA ALA A 37 21.18 -3.27 1.86
C ALA A 37 21.70 -3.90 0.55
N THR A 38 20.93 -4.81 -0.04
CA THR A 38 21.25 -5.42 -1.34
C THR A 38 21.30 -4.36 -2.45
N ALA A 39 20.33 -3.45 -2.48
CA ALA A 39 20.27 -2.37 -3.46
C ALA A 39 21.43 -1.37 -3.31
N ILE A 40 21.77 -0.97 -2.08
CA ILE A 40 22.91 -0.08 -1.80
C ILE A 40 24.22 -0.75 -2.22
N PHE A 41 24.41 -2.03 -1.86
CA PHE A 41 25.60 -2.79 -2.24
C PHE A 41 25.77 -2.81 -3.76
N LEU A 42 24.71 -3.14 -4.49
CA LEU A 42 24.74 -3.16 -5.94
C LEU A 42 25.00 -1.77 -6.54
N ALA A 43 24.35 -0.73 -6.04
CA ALA A 43 24.55 0.64 -6.52
C ALA A 43 26.01 1.11 -6.39
N LEU A 44 26.67 0.81 -5.27
CA LEU A 44 28.04 1.21 -5.00
C LEU A 44 29.07 0.36 -5.75
N PHE A 45 28.92 -0.97 -5.74
CA PHE A 45 29.97 -1.88 -6.23
C PHE A 45 29.79 -2.31 -7.69
N VAL A 46 28.55 -2.35 -8.21
CA VAL A 46 28.29 -2.77 -9.60
C VAL A 46 28.14 -1.56 -10.50
N TRP A 47 27.30 -0.59 -10.11
CA TRP A 47 27.03 0.60 -10.92
C TRP A 47 27.93 1.80 -10.58
N GLN A 48 28.77 1.69 -9.54
CA GLN A 48 29.70 2.74 -9.13
C GLN A 48 29.03 4.11 -8.95
N VAL A 49 27.79 4.10 -8.46
CA VAL A 49 27.01 5.31 -8.21
C VAL A 49 27.70 6.13 -7.10
N PRO A 50 27.84 7.46 -7.25
CA PRO A 50 28.42 8.30 -6.20
C PRO A 50 27.70 8.10 -4.86
N VAL A 51 28.47 7.96 -3.77
CA VAL A 51 27.93 7.74 -2.42
C VAL A 51 26.90 8.81 -2.03
N LEU A 52 27.15 10.05 -2.41
CA LEU A 52 26.23 11.17 -2.16
C LEU A 52 24.86 10.95 -2.81
N GLN A 53 24.81 10.39 -4.02
CA GLN A 53 23.57 10.10 -4.72
C GLN A 53 22.82 8.92 -4.07
N VAL A 54 23.54 7.89 -3.62
CA VAL A 54 22.95 6.77 -2.88
C VAL A 54 22.35 7.23 -1.55
N LEU A 55 23.05 8.09 -0.82
CA LEU A 55 22.54 8.69 0.42
C LEU A 55 21.32 9.58 0.15
N ALA A 56 21.37 10.44 -0.87
CA ALA A 56 20.25 11.29 -1.25
C ALA A 56 19.00 10.46 -1.61
N ALA A 57 19.17 9.38 -2.38
CA ALA A 57 18.09 8.46 -2.73
C ALA A 57 17.52 7.73 -1.48
N SER A 58 18.40 7.34 -0.55
CA SER A 58 17.99 6.68 0.69
C SER A 58 17.18 7.63 1.59
N VAL A 59 17.62 8.88 1.74
CA VAL A 59 16.90 9.92 2.48
C VAL A 59 15.56 10.22 1.81
N ASN A 60 15.53 10.34 0.48
CA ASN A 60 14.28 10.51 -0.26
C ASN A 60 13.29 9.36 0.02
N GLY A 61 13.77 8.11 0.02
CA GLY A 61 12.96 6.94 0.39
C GLY A 61 12.38 7.03 1.80
N VAL A 62 13.16 7.51 2.78
CA VAL A 62 12.67 7.75 4.15
C VAL A 62 11.60 8.84 4.17
N ILE A 63 11.78 9.94 3.46
CA ILE A 63 10.79 11.02 3.37
C ILE A 63 9.48 10.49 2.77
N VAL A 64 9.54 9.71 1.68
CA VAL A 64 8.36 9.07 1.08
C VAL A 64 7.65 8.16 2.08
N ALA A 65 8.40 7.36 2.83
CA ALA A 65 7.85 6.50 3.87
C ALA A 65 7.17 7.30 5.00
N LEU A 66 7.77 8.40 5.45
CA LEU A 66 7.17 9.28 6.46
C LEU A 66 5.89 9.96 5.96
N THR A 67 5.86 10.39 4.70
CA THR A 67 4.65 10.95 4.08
C THR A 67 3.51 9.94 4.07
N LEU A 68 3.80 8.68 3.71
CA LEU A 68 2.81 7.59 3.78
C LEU A 68 2.30 7.35 5.20
N LEU A 69 3.19 7.34 6.20
CA LEU A 69 2.81 7.20 7.61
C LEU A 69 1.92 8.36 8.07
N TYR A 70 2.20 9.59 7.64
CA TYR A 70 1.39 10.76 7.95
C TYR A 70 -0.03 10.66 7.37
N ILE A 71 -0.17 10.17 6.13
CA ILE A 71 -1.48 9.93 5.51
C ILE A 71 -2.25 8.85 6.28
N ILE A 72 -1.61 7.73 6.62
CA ILE A 72 -2.23 6.64 7.39
C ILE A 72 -2.67 7.14 8.77
N PHE A 73 -1.84 7.95 9.43
CA PHE A 73 -2.19 8.57 10.69
C PHE A 73 -3.46 9.43 10.57
N GLY A 74 -3.54 10.30 9.57
CA GLY A 74 -4.74 11.12 9.30
C GLY A 74 -5.99 10.28 9.03
N ALA A 75 -5.84 9.18 8.27
CA ALA A 75 -6.94 8.25 7.98
C ALA A 75 -7.46 7.55 9.25
N ILE A 76 -6.54 7.06 10.10
CA ILE A 76 -6.89 6.40 11.37
C ILE A 76 -7.53 7.41 12.34
N LEU A 77 -6.99 8.64 12.41
CA LEU A 77 -7.56 9.70 13.22
C LEU A 77 -9.01 9.99 12.80
N LEU A 78 -9.23 10.21 11.51
CA LEU A 78 -10.57 10.45 10.95
C LEU A 78 -11.51 9.26 11.22
N LEU A 79 -11.02 8.04 11.03
CA LEU A 79 -11.80 6.83 11.32
C LEU A 79 -12.23 6.77 12.78
N ASN A 80 -11.31 7.00 13.72
CA ASN A 80 -11.60 6.99 15.15
C ASN A 80 -12.59 8.12 15.50
N THR A 81 -12.43 9.32 14.94
CA THR A 81 -13.39 10.42 15.14
C THR A 81 -14.79 10.06 14.60
N LEU A 82 -14.89 9.39 13.45
CA LEU A 82 -16.17 8.92 12.90
C LEU A 82 -16.81 7.81 13.75
N GLN A 83 -15.99 6.97 14.39
CA GLN A 83 -16.47 5.94 15.32
C GLN A 83 -17.04 6.57 16.59
N GLU A 84 -16.30 7.47 17.23
CA GLU A 84 -16.69 8.13 18.48
C GLU A 84 -17.90 9.07 18.29
N SER A 85 -17.99 9.75 17.15
CA SER A 85 -19.15 10.60 16.82
C SER A 85 -20.41 9.82 16.43
N GLY A 86 -20.31 8.49 16.24
CA GLY A 86 -21.41 7.66 15.76
C GLY A 86 -21.74 7.83 14.27
N ALA A 87 -21.09 8.75 13.55
CA ALA A 87 -21.29 8.99 12.13
C ALA A 87 -21.07 7.73 11.28
N LEU A 88 -20.18 6.84 11.71
CA LEU A 88 -19.95 5.57 11.03
C LEU A 88 -21.18 4.65 11.01
N ARG A 89 -22.05 4.74 12.03
CA ARG A 89 -23.33 4.00 12.06
C ARG A 89 -24.31 4.55 11.02
N THR A 90 -24.36 5.87 10.88
CA THR A 90 -25.19 6.54 9.87
C THR A 90 -24.75 6.15 8.45
N ILE A 91 -23.44 6.15 8.18
CA ILE A 91 -22.88 5.70 6.89
C ILE A 91 -23.28 4.24 6.62
N ARG A 92 -23.15 3.37 7.63
CA ARG A 92 -23.52 1.95 7.51
C ARG A 92 -25.01 1.73 7.25
N GLN A 93 -25.88 2.53 7.87
CA GLN A 93 -27.32 2.48 7.64
C GLN A 93 -27.66 2.86 6.19
N GLY A 94 -27.09 3.94 5.66
CA GLY A 94 -27.32 4.33 4.26
C GLY A 94 -26.93 3.25 3.24
N PHE A 95 -25.86 2.49 3.48
CA PHE A 95 -25.51 1.34 2.62
C PHE A 95 -26.41 0.11 2.83
N THR A 96 -26.98 -0.06 4.02
CA THR A 96 -27.92 -1.14 4.32
C THR A 96 -29.26 -0.93 3.63
N ASP A 97 -29.67 0.33 3.47
CA ASP A 97 -30.88 0.69 2.72
C ASP A 97 -30.76 0.39 1.22
N ILE A 98 -29.55 0.43 0.66
CA ILE A 98 -29.29 0.05 -0.75
C ILE A 98 -29.36 -1.47 -0.90
N THR A 99 -28.64 -2.21 -0.04
CA THR A 99 -28.65 -3.67 -0.05
C THR A 99 -28.34 -4.25 1.33
N PRO A 100 -29.09 -5.26 1.78
CA PRO A 100 -28.77 -5.97 3.02
C PRO A 100 -27.60 -6.96 2.86
N ASP A 101 -27.18 -7.29 1.63
CA ASP A 101 -26.09 -8.24 1.40
C ASP A 101 -24.73 -7.59 1.65
N ARG A 102 -24.07 -8.05 2.73
CA ARG A 102 -22.73 -7.59 3.13
C ARG A 102 -21.67 -7.80 2.05
N ARG A 103 -21.81 -8.81 1.19
CA ARG A 103 -20.85 -9.07 0.09
C ARG A 103 -20.90 -7.97 -0.95
N ILE A 104 -22.12 -7.55 -1.31
CA ILE A 104 -22.35 -6.47 -2.27
C ILE A 104 -21.93 -5.13 -1.66
N GLN A 105 -22.21 -4.90 -0.37
CA GLN A 105 -21.75 -3.69 0.33
C GLN A 105 -20.24 -3.52 0.30
N VAL A 106 -19.45 -4.58 0.57
CA VAL A 106 -17.98 -4.51 0.48
C VAL A 106 -17.55 -4.06 -0.91
N ILE A 107 -18.15 -4.63 -1.96
CA ILE A 107 -17.79 -4.30 -3.34
C ILE A 107 -18.09 -2.83 -3.62
N ILE A 108 -19.29 -2.35 -3.27
CA ILE A 108 -19.70 -0.95 -3.50
C ILE A 108 -18.76 0.01 -2.76
N ILE A 109 -18.51 -0.23 -1.47
CA ILE A 109 -17.70 0.65 -0.63
C ILE A 109 -16.25 0.64 -1.10
N ALA A 110 -15.67 -0.56 -1.24
CA ALA A 110 -14.27 -0.68 -1.63
C ALA A 110 -14.01 -0.20 -3.07
N TRP A 111 -14.99 -0.33 -3.98
CA TRP A 111 -14.89 0.19 -5.34
C TRP A 111 -15.08 1.71 -5.42
N LEU A 112 -16.11 2.29 -4.80
CA LEU A 112 -16.32 3.74 -4.81
C LEU A 112 -15.21 4.49 -4.07
N PHE A 113 -14.95 4.15 -2.81
CA PHE A 113 -13.92 4.82 -2.03
C PHE A 113 -12.53 4.51 -2.56
N GLY A 114 -12.29 3.26 -2.98
CA GLY A 114 -11.01 2.87 -3.57
C GLY A 114 -10.69 3.66 -4.83
N SER A 115 -11.62 3.73 -5.78
CA SER A 115 -11.44 4.48 -7.03
C SER A 115 -11.32 5.98 -6.80
N PHE A 116 -12.09 6.55 -5.87
CA PHE A 116 -12.02 7.98 -5.53
C PHE A 116 -10.69 8.37 -4.89
N ILE A 117 -10.20 7.55 -3.94
CA ILE A 117 -8.91 7.76 -3.29
C ILE A 117 -7.77 7.56 -4.29
N GLU A 118 -7.86 6.58 -5.19
CA GLU A 118 -6.86 6.36 -6.22
C GLU A 118 -6.81 7.50 -7.23
N GLY A 119 -7.97 8.00 -7.67
CA GLY A 119 -8.06 9.12 -8.59
C GLY A 119 -7.58 10.46 -7.98
N SER A 120 -7.60 10.60 -6.66
CA SER A 120 -7.14 11.81 -5.97
C SER A 120 -5.69 11.74 -5.48
N ALA A 121 -5.19 10.55 -5.14
CA ALA A 121 -3.89 10.38 -4.49
C ALA A 121 -2.91 9.44 -5.23
N GLY A 122 -3.35 8.75 -6.29
CA GLY A 122 -2.55 7.82 -7.08
C GLY A 122 -2.44 6.41 -6.50
N PHE A 123 -1.51 5.62 -7.06
CA PHE A 123 -1.36 4.18 -6.82
C PHE A 123 -1.07 3.81 -5.36
N GLY A 124 -1.73 2.74 -4.88
CA GLY A 124 -1.45 2.12 -3.58
C GLY A 124 -2.04 2.85 -2.37
N THR A 125 -2.42 4.12 -2.51
CA THR A 125 -3.12 4.91 -1.48
C THR A 125 -4.49 4.33 -1.05
N PRO A 126 -5.29 3.74 -1.95
CA PRO A 126 -6.57 3.12 -1.57
C PRO A 126 -6.41 2.02 -0.54
N ALA A 127 -5.39 1.16 -0.68
CA ALA A 127 -5.18 0.07 0.26
C ALA A 127 -4.82 0.59 1.66
N ALA A 128 -4.09 1.71 1.74
CA ALA A 128 -3.67 2.33 2.99
C ALA A 128 -4.84 2.99 3.75
N VAL A 129 -5.89 3.44 3.05
CA VAL A 129 -7.00 4.23 3.64
C VAL A 129 -8.33 3.45 3.66
N ALA A 130 -8.67 2.74 2.59
CA ALA A 130 -9.94 2.00 2.49
C ALA A 130 -9.96 0.76 3.39
N VAL A 131 -8.83 0.10 3.64
CA VAL A 131 -8.76 -1.07 4.51
C VAL A 131 -9.12 -0.70 5.96
N PRO A 132 -8.49 0.30 6.61
CA PRO A 132 -8.92 0.77 7.92
C PRO A 132 -10.41 1.14 7.97
N LEU A 133 -10.92 1.84 6.95
CA LEU A 133 -12.32 2.24 6.88
C LEU A 133 -13.27 1.03 6.88
N LEU A 134 -13.00 0.03 6.03
CA LEU A 134 -13.79 -1.21 5.97
C LEU A 134 -13.74 -1.98 7.29
N VAL A 135 -12.58 -2.04 7.93
CA VAL A 135 -12.45 -2.65 9.26
C VAL A 135 -13.29 -1.89 10.28
N GLY A 136 -13.24 -0.56 10.28
CA GLY A 136 -14.06 0.27 11.17
C GLY A 136 -15.56 0.12 10.94
N LEU A 137 -15.99 -0.12 9.71
CA LEU A 137 -17.39 -0.41 9.36
C LEU A 137 -17.87 -1.79 9.86
N GLY A 138 -16.96 -2.61 10.40
CA GLY A 138 -17.26 -3.92 10.97
C GLY A 138 -17.12 -5.08 9.98
N PHE A 139 -16.41 -4.89 8.86
CA PHE A 139 -16.07 -6.00 7.97
C PHE A 139 -14.90 -6.83 8.54
N PRO A 140 -14.86 -8.15 8.28
CA PRO A 140 -13.73 -8.98 8.68
C PRO A 140 -12.42 -8.43 8.10
N GLY A 141 -11.37 -8.32 8.93
CA GLY A 141 -10.10 -7.72 8.52
C GLY A 141 -9.50 -8.34 7.26
N MET A 142 -9.55 -9.67 7.13
CA MET A 142 -9.08 -10.36 5.93
C MET A 142 -9.89 -9.98 4.68
N ALA A 143 -11.22 -9.85 4.79
CA ALA A 143 -12.07 -9.44 3.68
C ALA A 143 -11.75 -8.00 3.25
N ALA A 144 -11.58 -7.09 4.23
CA ALA A 144 -11.19 -5.71 3.99
C ALA A 144 -9.83 -5.61 3.28
N VAL A 145 -8.81 -6.34 3.74
CA VAL A 145 -7.47 -6.38 3.12
C VAL A 145 -7.55 -6.94 1.70
N THR A 146 -8.25 -8.06 1.50
CA THR A 146 -8.39 -8.65 0.15
C THR A 146 -9.12 -7.72 -0.81
N ALA A 147 -10.22 -7.10 -0.37
CA ALA A 147 -10.97 -6.17 -1.19
C ALA A 147 -10.15 -4.91 -1.51
N GLY A 148 -9.49 -4.33 -0.51
CA GLY A 148 -8.63 -3.17 -0.66
C GLY A 148 -7.38 -3.41 -1.52
N MET A 149 -6.91 -4.66 -1.63
CA MET A 149 -5.80 -5.03 -2.52
C MET A 149 -6.26 -5.34 -3.96
N VAL A 150 -7.43 -5.97 -4.14
CA VAL A 150 -7.91 -6.45 -5.45
C VAL A 150 -8.59 -5.34 -6.28
N ILE A 151 -9.27 -4.42 -5.62
CA ILE A 151 -10.15 -3.44 -6.27
C ILE A 151 -9.39 -2.30 -6.97
N PRO A 152 -8.32 -1.74 -6.39
CA PRO A 152 -7.49 -0.75 -7.08
C PRO A 152 -7.00 -1.25 -8.45
N SER A 153 -6.62 -2.53 -8.52
CA SER A 153 -6.17 -3.17 -9.77
C SER A 153 -7.20 -3.14 -10.91
N LYS A 154 -8.49 -2.97 -10.62
CA LYS A 154 -9.56 -2.85 -11.62
C LYS A 154 -10.01 -1.39 -11.83
N ALA A 155 -9.96 -0.57 -10.79
CA ALA A 155 -10.36 0.84 -10.83
C ALA A 155 -9.38 1.72 -11.61
N VAL A 156 -8.08 1.41 -11.56
CA VAL A 156 -7.01 2.16 -12.27
C VAL A 156 -7.30 2.34 -13.76
N GLY A 157 -8.03 1.41 -14.40
CA GLY A 157 -8.42 1.51 -15.81
C GLY A 157 -9.28 2.74 -16.16
N PHE A 158 -9.86 3.42 -15.16
CA PHE A 158 -10.78 4.56 -15.37
C PHE A 158 -10.32 5.88 -14.71
N GLY A 159 -9.16 5.92 -14.03
CA GLY A 159 -8.77 7.09 -13.22
C GLY A 159 -7.31 7.54 -13.29
N ALA A 160 -6.41 6.80 -13.94
CA ALA A 160 -5.02 7.22 -14.10
C ALA A 160 -4.82 7.96 -15.43
N GLY A 161 -4.97 9.28 -15.40
CA GLY A 161 -4.52 10.23 -16.42
C GLY A 161 -3.36 11.06 -15.88
#